data_AF-A0A2V6AC80-F1
#
_entry.id   AF-A0A2V6AC80-F1
#
_cell.length_a   1.000
_cell.length_b   1.000
_cell.length_c   1.000
_cell.angle_alpha   90.00
_cell.angle_beta   90.00
_cell.angle_gamma   90.00
#
_symmetry.space_group_name_H-M   'P 1'
#
loop_
_entity.id
_entity.type
_entity.pdbx_description
1 polymer ?
#
loop_
_entity_poly.entity_id
_entity_poly.type
_entity_poly.pdbx_seq_one_letter_code
_entity_poly.pdbx_strand_id
1 'polypeptide(L)'
;PEKFRHRRLNDSKQLAPELREEIYEDLTCNPNLTWAVGIVDCIEIDRINILRATHKAMREAIAALSSAPDHVLIDGLPVIPFPVPQTAIIDGDCLSLTIAAASVIAKVTRDRMMRDFCADFPEYCFSQHKGYGTEIHLLKLHEFGPCPIHRRSFEPVAQPLLALEGLIDAAAPPARRSRRETGRSLPAEQGLQNSLS
;
A
#
# COMPACT_ATOMS: atom_id res chain seq x y z
N PRO A 1 30.87 -16.61 -8.13
CA PRO A 1 31.62 -17.89 -8.25
C PRO A 1 30.64 -19.07 -8.30
N GLU A 2 30.83 -20.01 -9.23
CA GLU A 2 29.86 -21.07 -9.57
C GLU A 2 29.44 -22.02 -8.43
N LYS A 3 30.12 -22.03 -7.28
CA LYS A 3 29.75 -22.89 -6.13
C LYS A 3 29.96 -22.23 -4.77
N PHE A 4 29.55 -20.98 -4.60
CA PHE A 4 29.53 -20.36 -3.29
C PHE A 4 28.10 -20.31 -2.73
N ARG A 5 27.86 -21.06 -1.64
CA ARG A 5 26.61 -21.03 -0.86
C ARG A 5 26.86 -20.23 0.42
N HIS A 6 26.21 -19.07 0.56
CA HIS A 6 26.19 -18.37 1.84
C HIS A 6 25.10 -19.01 2.71
N ARG A 7 25.50 -19.68 3.81
CA ARG A 7 24.62 -20.47 4.70
C ARG A 7 23.40 -19.71 5.26
N ARG A 8 23.34 -18.37 5.14
CA ARG A 8 22.30 -17.50 5.69
C ARG A 8 21.51 -16.67 4.67
N LEU A 9 21.78 -16.81 3.37
CA LEU A 9 21.07 -16.07 2.30
C LEU A 9 20.37 -17.08 1.37
N ASN A 10 19.48 -17.90 1.93
CA ASN A 10 18.54 -18.69 1.14
C ASN A 10 17.18 -18.03 1.31
N ASP A 11 16.61 -17.53 0.22
CA ASP A 11 15.31 -16.84 0.13
C ASP A 11 15.10 -15.78 1.23
N SER A 12 15.24 -14.51 0.85
CA SER A 12 15.02 -13.38 1.77
C SER A 12 13.67 -13.44 2.51
N LYS A 13 12.67 -14.18 2.00
CA LYS A 13 11.35 -14.36 2.62
C LYS A 13 11.34 -15.43 3.71
N GLN A 14 12.31 -16.35 3.72
CA GLN A 14 12.45 -17.41 4.73
C GLN A 14 13.25 -16.98 5.96
N LEU A 15 13.94 -15.85 5.89
CA LEU A 15 14.64 -15.28 7.03
C LEU A 15 13.67 -14.76 8.09
N ALA A 16 14.03 -14.93 9.36
CA ALA A 16 13.34 -14.27 10.46
C ALA A 16 13.38 -12.74 10.27
N PRO A 17 12.32 -12.00 10.64
CA PRO A 17 12.28 -10.55 10.54
C PRO A 17 13.50 -9.84 11.15
N GLU A 18 13.93 -10.28 12.33
CA GLU A 18 15.04 -9.71 13.09
C GLU A 18 16.36 -9.89 12.33
N LEU A 19 16.63 -11.11 11.87
CA LEU A 19 17.82 -11.41 11.07
C LEU A 19 17.84 -10.64 9.74
N ARG A 20 16.67 -10.39 9.15
CA ARG A 20 16.57 -9.61 7.91
C ARG A 20 16.91 -8.13 8.14
N GLU A 21 16.47 -7.56 9.27
CA GLU A 21 16.83 -6.18 9.66
C GLU A 21 18.33 -6.09 9.97
N GLU A 22 18.93 -7.07 10.67
CA GLU A 22 20.39 -7.12 10.89
C GLU A 22 21.16 -7.13 9.56
N ILE A 23 20.78 -8.01 8.62
CA ILE A 23 21.44 -8.10 7.30
C ILE A 23 21.23 -6.80 6.51
N TYR A 24 20.06 -6.15 6.63
CA TYR A 24 19.81 -4.86 5.98
C TYR A 24 20.78 -3.79 6.48
N GLU A 25 20.97 -3.68 7.80
CA GLU A 25 21.92 -2.73 8.38
C GLU A 25 23.36 -3.05 7.95
N ASP A 26 23.76 -4.33 7.98
CA ASP A 26 25.09 -4.78 7.50
C ASP A 26 25.34 -4.41 6.03
N LEU A 27 24.34 -4.56 5.17
CA LEU A 27 24.44 -4.22 3.75
C LEU A 27 24.47 -2.71 3.51
N THR A 28 23.60 -1.96 4.18
CA THR A 28 23.41 -0.52 3.92
C THR A 28 24.46 0.37 4.57
N CYS A 29 25.06 -0.07 5.67
CA CYS A 29 26.15 0.63 6.37
C CYS A 29 27.54 0.29 5.81
N ASN A 30 27.66 -0.70 4.92
CA ASN A 30 28.95 -1.10 4.36
C ASN A 30 29.42 -0.09 3.29
N PRO A 31 30.53 0.65 3.51
CA PRO A 31 30.99 1.68 2.58
C PRO A 31 31.50 1.12 1.25
N ASN A 32 31.73 -0.20 1.15
CA ASN A 32 32.18 -0.85 -0.08
C ASN A 32 31.00 -1.28 -0.98
N LEU A 33 29.76 -1.15 -0.51
CA LEU A 33 28.57 -1.51 -1.26
C LEU A 33 27.85 -0.24 -1.71
N THR A 34 27.53 -0.17 -3.00
CA THR A 34 26.59 0.82 -3.52
C THR A 34 25.24 0.16 -3.69
N TRP A 35 24.20 0.82 -3.21
CA TRP A 35 22.82 0.33 -3.29
C TRP A 35 21.88 1.50 -3.55
N ALA A 36 20.73 1.19 -4.14
CA ALA A 36 19.65 2.13 -4.38
C ALA A 36 18.32 1.37 -4.44
N VAL A 37 17.21 2.09 -4.25
CA VAL A 37 15.85 1.54 -4.30
C VAL A 37 15.02 2.37 -5.26
N GLY A 38 14.32 1.70 -6.19
CA GLY A 38 13.28 2.31 -7.01
C GLY A 38 11.90 2.01 -6.43
N ILE A 39 11.03 3.01 -6.39
CA ILE A 39 9.70 2.93 -5.78
C ILE A 39 8.68 3.48 -6.77
N VAL A 40 7.69 2.65 -7.10
CA VAL A 40 6.57 3.04 -7.96
C VAL A 40 5.29 2.98 -7.15
N ASP A 41 4.54 4.09 -7.13
CA ASP A 41 3.32 4.22 -6.36
C ASP A 41 2.13 3.42 -6.93
N CYS A 42 1.05 3.30 -6.14
CA CYS A 42 -0.15 2.56 -6.53
C CYS A 42 -0.86 3.16 -7.77
N ILE A 43 -0.83 4.49 -7.94
CA ILE A 43 -1.48 5.18 -9.05
C ILE A 43 -0.79 4.83 -10.37
N GLU A 44 0.54 4.85 -10.37
CA GLU A 44 1.34 4.42 -11.51
C GLU A 44 1.18 2.93 -11.77
N ILE A 45 1.17 2.08 -10.73
CA ILE A 45 0.92 0.63 -10.88
C ILE A 45 -0.43 0.38 -11.57
N ASP A 46 -1.49 1.06 -11.14
CA ASP A 46 -2.81 0.95 -11.74
C ASP A 46 -2.82 1.41 -13.21
N ARG A 47 -2.01 2.43 -13.55
CA ARG A 47 -1.88 2.96 -14.90
C ARG A 47 -1.14 2.02 -15.85
N ILE A 48 -0.02 1.44 -15.41
CA ILE A 48 0.89 0.71 -16.31
C ILE A 48 0.91 -0.80 -16.09
N ASN A 49 0.19 -1.33 -15.10
CA ASN A 49 0.24 -2.70 -14.57
C ASN A 49 1.52 -3.05 -13.77
N ILE A 50 1.42 -4.09 -12.95
CA ILE A 50 2.48 -4.50 -12.02
C ILE A 50 3.77 -4.98 -12.70
N LEU A 51 3.68 -5.59 -13.88
CA LEU A 51 4.87 -6.04 -14.60
C LEU A 51 5.68 -4.84 -15.07
N ARG A 52 5.02 -3.87 -15.73
CA ARG A 52 5.71 -2.65 -16.20
C ARG A 52 6.15 -1.76 -15.05
N ALA A 53 5.39 -1.70 -13.95
CA ALA A 53 5.79 -1.00 -12.74
C ALA A 53 7.02 -1.63 -12.08
N THR A 54 7.09 -2.96 -12.01
CA THR A 54 8.29 -3.67 -11.55
C THR A 54 9.50 -3.32 -12.42
N HIS A 55 9.34 -3.37 -13.75
CA HIS A 55 10.42 -2.98 -14.68
C HIS A 55 10.83 -1.51 -14.52
N LYS A 56 9.88 -0.61 -14.24
CA LYS A 56 10.14 0.82 -13.99
C LYS A 56 10.92 0.99 -12.69
N ALA A 57 10.50 0.36 -11.59
CA ALA A 57 11.21 0.39 -10.31
C ALA A 57 12.66 -0.13 -10.45
N MET A 58 12.88 -1.21 -11.20
CA MET A 58 14.23 -1.73 -11.46
C MET A 58 15.10 -0.72 -12.21
N ARG A 59 14.55 -0.01 -13.21
CA ARG A 59 15.29 1.05 -13.92
C ARG A 59 15.58 2.26 -13.04
N GLU A 60 14.62 2.68 -12.22
CA GLU A 60 14.79 3.77 -11.25
C GLU A 60 15.88 3.43 -10.22
N ALA A 61 15.91 2.19 -9.74
CA ALA A 61 16.97 1.71 -8.84
C ALA A 61 18.36 1.85 -9.48
N ILE A 62 18.53 1.41 -10.73
CA ILE A 62 19.82 1.56 -11.44
C ILE A 62 20.18 3.02 -11.67
N ALA A 63 19.21 3.87 -12.03
CA ALA A 63 19.44 5.29 -12.26
C ALA A 63 19.84 6.06 -10.99
N ALA A 64 19.45 5.55 -9.81
CA ALA A 64 19.77 6.13 -8.51
C ALA A 64 21.12 5.64 -7.93
N LEU A 65 21.79 4.65 -8.55
CA LEU A 65 23.14 4.27 -8.16
C LEU A 65 24.12 5.41 -8.47
N SER A 66 25.10 5.62 -7.59
CA SER A 66 26.15 6.64 -7.78
C SER A 66 27.03 6.36 -9.00
N SER A 67 27.12 5.11 -9.44
CA SER A 67 27.84 4.68 -10.64
C SER A 67 27.04 3.61 -11.37
N ALA A 68 26.99 3.71 -12.70
CA ALA A 68 26.34 2.70 -13.54
C ALA A 68 27.14 1.38 -13.51
N PRO A 69 26.51 0.22 -13.27
CA PRO A 69 27.18 -1.07 -13.32
C PRO A 69 27.45 -1.50 -14.77
N ASP A 70 28.52 -2.27 -14.98
CA ASP A 70 28.83 -2.85 -16.29
C ASP A 70 27.83 -3.94 -16.72
N HIS A 71 27.23 -4.64 -15.74
CA HIS A 71 26.28 -5.72 -15.96
C HIS A 71 25.38 -5.91 -14.75
N VAL A 72 24.12 -6.33 -14.95
CA VAL A 72 23.19 -6.63 -13.85
C VAL A 72 22.70 -8.08 -13.88
N LEU A 73 22.44 -8.62 -12.69
CA LEU A 73 21.74 -9.89 -12.51
C LEU A 73 20.32 -9.59 -12.02
N ILE A 74 19.32 -10.12 -12.72
CA ILE A 74 17.90 -9.89 -12.43
C ILE A 74 17.24 -11.19 -12.01
N ASP A 75 16.48 -11.15 -10.93
CA ASP A 75 15.65 -12.28 -10.51
C ASP A 75 14.41 -12.39 -11.41
N GLY A 76 14.22 -13.55 -12.04
CA GLY A 76 13.08 -13.83 -12.91
C GLY A 76 13.36 -13.60 -14.40
N LEU A 77 12.49 -12.84 -15.06
CA LEU A 77 12.51 -12.63 -16.51
C LEU A 77 13.31 -11.39 -16.92
N PRO A 78 13.85 -11.34 -18.15
CA PRO A 78 14.52 -10.15 -18.67
C PRO A 78 13.63 -8.91 -18.68
N VAL A 79 14.20 -7.77 -18.32
CA VAL A 79 13.52 -6.47 -18.36
C VAL A 79 13.81 -5.79 -19.69
N ILE A 80 12.78 -5.47 -20.47
CA ILE A 80 12.99 -4.82 -21.77
C ILE A 80 12.11 -3.56 -21.85
N PRO A 81 12.66 -2.39 -22.21
CA PRO A 81 14.10 -2.08 -22.34
C PRO A 81 14.80 -1.94 -20.97
N PHE A 82 16.13 -2.13 -20.95
CA PHE A 82 16.98 -1.91 -19.77
C PHE A 82 18.25 -1.13 -20.16
N PRO A 83 18.74 -0.19 -19.32
CA PRO A 83 19.82 0.72 -19.70
C PRO A 83 21.21 0.06 -19.73
N VAL A 84 21.36 -1.13 -19.16
CA VAL A 84 22.65 -1.83 -19.01
C VAL A 84 22.52 -3.30 -19.43
N PRO A 85 23.61 -3.97 -19.82
CA PRO A 85 23.63 -5.41 -20.05
C PRO A 85 23.08 -6.19 -18.84
N GLN A 86 22.29 -7.23 -19.10
CA GLN A 86 21.61 -7.99 -18.05
C GLN A 86 21.68 -9.50 -18.28
N THR A 87 21.64 -10.25 -17.18
CA THR A 87 21.34 -11.68 -17.17
C THR A 87 20.19 -11.93 -16.22
N ALA A 88 19.11 -12.50 -16.76
CA ALA A 88 17.96 -12.92 -15.97
C ALA A 88 18.18 -14.35 -15.44
N ILE A 89 17.93 -14.56 -14.16
CA ILE A 89 18.12 -15.82 -13.45
C ILE A 89 16.82 -16.16 -12.74
N ILE A 90 16.22 -17.30 -13.08
CA ILE A 90 15.05 -17.82 -12.37
C ILE A 90 15.50 -18.28 -10.98
N ASP A 91 14.76 -17.87 -9.94
CA ASP A 91 15.10 -18.11 -8.53
C ASP A 91 16.52 -17.60 -8.20
N GLY A 92 16.83 -16.41 -8.73
CA GLY A 92 18.17 -15.84 -8.68
C GLY A 92 18.62 -15.49 -7.27
N ASP A 93 17.67 -15.27 -6.35
CA ASP A 93 17.96 -15.00 -4.94
C ASP A 93 18.55 -16.21 -4.20
N CYS A 94 18.30 -17.42 -4.69
CA CYS A 94 18.88 -18.66 -4.18
C CYS A 94 20.26 -18.97 -4.79
N LEU A 95 20.63 -18.28 -5.88
CA LEU A 95 21.80 -18.59 -6.70
C LEU A 95 22.85 -17.47 -6.71
N SER A 96 22.46 -16.23 -6.41
CA SER A 96 23.33 -15.05 -6.46
C SER A 96 23.24 -14.23 -5.18
N LEU A 97 24.40 -13.94 -4.59
CA LEU A 97 24.49 -13.07 -3.41
C LEU A 97 24.02 -11.64 -3.69
N THR A 98 24.27 -11.11 -4.88
CA THR A 98 23.85 -9.75 -5.22
C THR A 98 22.34 -9.65 -5.36
N ILE A 99 21.71 -10.68 -5.94
CA ILE A 99 20.24 -10.77 -6.00
C ILE A 99 19.68 -10.96 -4.59
N ALA A 100 20.24 -11.87 -3.79
CA ALA A 100 19.79 -12.11 -2.43
C ALA A 100 19.88 -10.83 -1.56
N ALA A 101 20.98 -10.09 -1.66
CA ALA A 101 21.17 -8.81 -0.99
C ALA A 101 20.14 -7.75 -1.45
N ALA A 102 19.93 -7.61 -2.76
CA ALA A 102 18.91 -6.71 -3.31
C ALA A 102 17.49 -7.07 -2.81
N SER A 103 17.17 -8.36 -2.75
CA SER A 103 15.89 -8.85 -2.23
C SER A 103 15.69 -8.51 -0.75
N VAL A 104 16.74 -8.61 0.08
CA VAL A 104 16.69 -8.17 1.48
C VAL A 104 16.43 -6.66 1.57
N ILE A 105 17.18 -5.85 0.83
CA ILE A 105 17.02 -4.38 0.81
C ILE A 105 15.60 -4.00 0.40
N ALA A 106 15.08 -4.60 -0.69
CA ALA A 106 13.73 -4.32 -1.17
C ALA A 106 12.66 -4.73 -0.15
N LYS A 107 12.79 -5.92 0.46
CA LYS A 107 11.83 -6.45 1.42
C LYS A 107 11.75 -5.60 2.69
N VAL A 108 12.90 -5.28 3.29
CA VAL A 108 12.94 -4.47 4.52
C VAL A 108 12.46 -3.05 4.25
N THR A 109 12.87 -2.44 3.13
CA THR A 109 12.40 -1.10 2.75
C THR A 109 10.88 -1.07 2.60
N ARG A 110 10.30 -2.02 1.86
CA ARG A 110 8.84 -2.10 1.71
C ARG A 110 8.15 -2.35 3.05
N ASP A 111 8.65 -3.24 3.87
CA ASP A 111 8.03 -3.57 5.16
C ASP A 111 8.08 -2.39 6.14
N ARG A 112 9.14 -1.56 6.10
CA ARG A 112 9.26 -0.26 6.79
C ARG A 112 8.18 0.71 6.29
N MET A 113 8.05 0.90 4.98
CA MET A 113 7.00 1.76 4.40
C MET A 113 5.59 1.33 4.82
N MET A 114 5.29 0.02 4.88
CA MET A 114 3.99 -0.46 5.34
C MET A 114 3.77 -0.25 6.84
N ARG A 115 4.82 -0.15 7.65
CA ARG A 115 4.71 0.27 9.06
C ARG A 115 4.38 1.75 9.15
N ASP A 116 5.00 2.58 8.32
CA ASP A 116 4.74 4.02 8.27
C ASP A 116 3.30 4.30 7.80
N PHE A 117 2.85 3.63 6.74
CA PHE A 117 1.45 3.69 6.32
C PHE A 117 0.46 3.18 7.38
N CYS A 118 0.88 2.28 8.26
CA CYS A 118 0.04 1.84 9.38
C CYS A 118 -0.12 2.95 10.43
N ALA A 119 0.82 3.89 10.54
CA ALA A 119 0.67 5.05 11.42
C ALA A 119 -0.30 6.07 10.81
N ASP A 120 -0.26 6.25 9.48
CA ASP A 120 -1.15 7.16 8.75
C ASP A 120 -2.57 6.62 8.60
N PHE A 121 -2.71 5.29 8.47
CA PHE A 121 -3.98 4.57 8.28
C PHE A 121 -4.12 3.43 9.32
N PRO A 122 -4.24 3.76 10.61
CA PRO A 122 -4.22 2.79 11.71
C PRO A 122 -5.35 1.76 11.63
N GLU A 123 -6.50 2.12 11.06
CA GLU A 123 -7.67 1.26 10.93
C GLU A 123 -7.43 0.04 10.04
N TYR A 124 -6.45 0.10 9.14
CA TYR A 124 -6.12 -0.99 8.21
C TYR A 124 -5.10 -1.97 8.78
N CYS A 125 -4.36 -1.64 9.85
CA CYS A 125 -3.36 -2.54 10.46
C CYS A 125 -2.26 -3.03 9.49
N PHE A 126 -1.82 -2.18 8.54
CA PHE A 126 -0.84 -2.52 7.51
C PHE A 126 0.47 -3.11 8.05
N SER A 127 0.86 -2.80 9.28
CA SER A 127 2.04 -3.36 9.93
C SER A 127 1.97 -4.88 10.07
N GLN A 128 0.78 -5.51 10.09
CA GLN A 128 0.61 -6.94 10.28
C GLN A 128 0.65 -7.73 8.98
N HIS A 129 -0.02 -7.26 7.93
CA HIS A 129 -0.18 -7.99 6.67
C HIS A 129 0.51 -7.31 5.48
N LYS A 130 1.12 -6.14 5.67
CA LYS A 130 1.90 -5.42 4.65
C LYS A 130 1.11 -5.09 3.38
N GLY A 131 -0.22 -5.03 3.45
CA GLY A 131 -1.10 -4.84 2.29
C GLY A 131 -1.36 -6.10 1.45
N TYR A 132 -0.90 -7.29 1.87
CA TYR A 132 -1.36 -8.55 1.27
C TYR A 132 -2.83 -8.80 1.61
N GLY A 133 -3.56 -9.51 0.74
CA GLY A 133 -4.97 -9.86 0.93
C GLY A 133 -5.19 -10.97 1.97
N THR A 134 -4.74 -10.74 3.20
CA THR A 134 -5.04 -11.61 4.34
C THR A 134 -6.48 -11.38 4.80
N GLU A 135 -7.04 -12.32 5.57
CA GLU A 135 -8.39 -12.19 6.13
C GLU A 135 -8.60 -10.85 6.86
N ILE A 136 -7.63 -10.44 7.69
CA ILE A 136 -7.67 -9.14 8.38
C ILE A 136 -7.79 -8.00 7.38
N HIS A 137 -6.99 -8.01 6.31
CA HIS A 137 -7.01 -6.93 5.32
C HIS A 137 -8.33 -6.88 4.55
N LEU A 138 -8.90 -8.04 4.22
CA LEU A 138 -10.20 -8.14 3.56
C LEU A 138 -11.32 -7.59 4.45
N LEU A 139 -11.29 -7.91 5.75
CA LEU A 139 -12.23 -7.35 6.73
C LEU A 139 -12.10 -5.84 6.82
N LYS A 140 -10.88 -5.29 6.84
CA LYS A 140 -10.66 -3.84 6.87
C LYS A 140 -11.09 -3.13 5.60
N LEU A 141 -10.87 -3.75 4.43
CA LEU A 141 -11.39 -3.24 3.17
C LEU A 141 -12.92 -3.21 3.15
N HIS A 142 -13.58 -4.24 3.68
CA HIS A 142 -15.04 -4.26 3.81
C HIS A 142 -15.56 -3.21 4.81
N GLU A 143 -14.84 -2.97 5.91
CA GLU A 143 -15.26 -2.04 6.98
C GLU A 143 -15.06 -0.58 6.59
N PHE A 144 -13.95 -0.24 5.92
CA PHE A 144 -13.51 1.14 5.69
C PHE A 144 -13.40 1.53 4.21
N GLY A 145 -13.65 0.60 3.29
CA GLY A 145 -13.36 0.80 1.87
C GLY A 145 -11.86 0.82 1.56
N PRO A 146 -11.45 1.18 0.34
CA PRO A 146 -10.03 1.35 0.00
C PRO A 146 -9.51 2.76 0.29
N CYS A 147 -8.41 2.87 1.04
CA CYS A 147 -7.66 4.11 1.23
C CYS A 147 -6.70 4.46 0.06
N PRO A 148 -6.07 5.65 0.03
CA PRO A 148 -5.24 6.13 -1.09
C PRO A 148 -4.08 5.23 -1.51
N ILE A 149 -3.54 4.38 -0.63
CA ILE A 149 -2.41 3.49 -0.95
C ILE A 149 -2.83 2.14 -1.54
N HIS A 150 -4.13 1.86 -1.65
CA HIS A 150 -4.63 0.67 -2.32
C HIS A 150 -4.51 0.77 -3.83
N ARG A 151 -4.13 -0.34 -4.47
CA ARG A 151 -4.11 -0.48 -5.94
C ARG A 151 -5.52 -0.80 -6.41
N ARG A 152 -6.17 0.15 -7.08
CA ARG A 152 -7.58 0.02 -7.50
C ARG A 152 -7.78 -0.95 -8.65
N SER A 153 -6.72 -1.27 -9.39
CA SER A 153 -6.77 -2.26 -10.48
C SER A 153 -6.65 -3.72 -10.00
N PHE A 154 -6.41 -3.95 -8.70
CA PHE A 154 -6.19 -5.28 -8.15
C PHE A 154 -7.43 -5.79 -7.42
N GLU A 155 -7.78 -7.05 -7.66
CA GLU A 155 -8.72 -7.78 -6.80
C GLU A 155 -8.14 -7.88 -5.37
N PRO A 156 -8.96 -7.67 -4.32
CA PRO A 156 -10.41 -7.45 -4.31
C PRO A 156 -10.85 -5.97 -4.41
N VAL A 157 -9.91 -5.03 -4.49
CA VAL A 157 -10.22 -3.58 -4.47
C VAL A 157 -10.98 -3.14 -5.72
N ALA A 158 -10.72 -3.80 -6.86
CA ALA A 158 -11.40 -3.55 -8.12
C ALA A 158 -12.91 -3.92 -8.11
N GLN A 159 -13.41 -4.61 -7.08
CA GLN A 159 -14.80 -5.08 -7.06
C GLN A 159 -15.80 -3.92 -6.89
N PRO A 160 -16.91 -3.92 -7.65
CA PRO A 160 -17.95 -2.88 -7.57
C PRO A 160 -18.62 -2.72 -6.20
N LEU A 161 -18.61 -3.78 -5.37
CA LEU A 161 -19.23 -3.76 -4.04
C LEU A 161 -18.63 -2.68 -3.13
N LEU A 162 -17.31 -2.46 -3.20
CA LEU A 162 -16.62 -1.41 -2.45
C LEU A 162 -16.91 0.01 -2.98
N ALA A 163 -17.40 0.13 -4.21
CA ALA A 163 -17.73 1.42 -4.82
C ALA A 163 -19.17 1.89 -4.50
N LEU A 164 -20.05 0.98 -4.05
CA LEU A 164 -21.46 1.29 -3.86
C LEU A 164 -21.74 2.04 -2.55
N GLU A 165 -20.98 1.79 -1.48
CA GLU A 165 -21.18 2.42 -0.17
C GLU A 165 -20.83 3.93 -0.20
N GLY A 166 -19.77 4.32 -0.91
CA GLY A 166 -19.41 5.73 -1.07
C GLY A 166 -20.42 6.58 -1.86
N LEU A 167 -21.29 5.94 -2.65
CA LEU A 167 -22.39 6.61 -3.36
C LEU A 167 -23.65 6.74 -2.50
N ILE A 168 -23.85 5.85 -1.52
CA ILE A 168 -25.00 5.89 -0.61
C ILE A 168 -24.84 7.06 0.39
N ASP A 169 -23.63 7.28 0.92
CA ASP A 169 -23.36 8.39 1.84
C ASP A 169 -23.49 9.78 1.19
N ALA A 170 -23.17 9.90 -0.10
CA ALA A 170 -23.35 11.13 -0.86
C ALA A 170 -24.83 11.41 -1.24
N ALA A 171 -25.70 10.40 -1.17
CA ALA A 171 -27.11 10.49 -1.54
C ALA A 171 -28.06 10.70 -0.34
N ALA A 172 -27.55 10.74 0.89
CA ALA A 172 -28.37 10.95 2.08
C ALA A 172 -28.92 12.40 2.12
N PRO A 173 -30.26 12.60 2.16
CA PRO A 173 -30.84 13.94 2.21
C PRO A 173 -30.56 14.60 3.57
N PRO A 174 -30.34 15.93 3.64
CA PRO A 174 -30.05 16.61 4.89
C PRO A 174 -31.23 16.47 5.86
N ALA A 175 -30.93 15.99 7.07
CA ALA A 175 -31.90 15.76 8.13
C ALA A 175 -32.75 17.01 8.39
N ARG A 176 -34.06 16.88 8.19
CA ARG A 176 -35.06 17.92 8.46
C ARG A 176 -35.05 18.24 9.96
N ARG A 177 -34.54 19.42 10.33
CA ARG A 177 -34.67 19.94 11.70
C ARG A 177 -36.16 20.09 12.04
N SER A 178 -36.64 19.37 13.04
CA SER A 178 -38.00 19.51 13.55
C SER A 178 -38.17 20.89 14.20
N ARG A 179 -39.06 21.69 13.62
CA ARG A 179 -39.47 22.98 14.18
C ARG A 179 -40.42 22.69 15.34
N ARG A 180 -40.02 23.04 16.56
CA ARG A 180 -40.86 22.96 17.77
C ARG A 180 -42.18 23.70 17.52
N GLU A 181 -43.29 23.02 17.79
CA GLU A 181 -44.63 23.58 17.79
C GLU A 181 -44.75 24.65 18.89
N THR A 182 -45.01 25.89 18.50
CA THR A 182 -45.54 26.92 19.41
C THR A 182 -47.06 26.82 19.38
N GLY A 183 -47.63 26.13 20.38
CA GLY A 183 -49.07 26.13 20.63
C GLY A 183 -49.55 27.54 21.00
N ARG A 184 -50.46 28.09 20.20
CA ARG A 184 -51.20 29.32 20.50
C ARG A 184 -52.67 28.93 20.69
N SER A 185 -53.13 28.98 21.93
CA SER A 185 -54.52 28.73 22.33
C SER A 185 -55.42 29.90 21.93
N LEU A 186 -56.60 29.58 21.37
CA LEU A 186 -57.71 30.50 21.11
C LEU A 186 -58.59 30.60 22.38
N PRO A 187 -59.13 31.77 22.75
CA PRO A 187 -60.14 31.85 23.80
C PRO A 187 -61.56 31.70 23.22
N ALA A 188 -62.39 30.93 23.93
CA ALA A 188 -63.81 30.76 23.67
C ALA A 188 -64.63 31.91 24.27
N GLU A 189 -65.63 32.37 23.52
CA GLU A 189 -66.65 33.32 23.96
C GLU A 189 -67.57 32.69 25.01
N GLN A 190 -67.83 33.42 26.10
CA GLN A 190 -69.03 33.26 26.91
C GLN A 190 -69.64 34.63 27.15
N GLY A 191 -70.86 34.80 26.65
CA GLY A 191 -71.67 36.00 26.85
C GLY A 191 -72.16 36.11 28.29
N LEU A 192 -72.18 37.34 28.79
CA LEU A 192 -72.93 37.73 29.97
C LEU A 192 -73.88 38.87 29.59
N GLN A 193 -75.16 38.63 29.83
CA GLN A 193 -76.23 39.63 29.81
C GLN A 193 -75.97 40.71 30.87
N ASN A 194 -76.23 41.99 30.56
CA ASN A 194 -77.25 42.79 31.26
C ASN A 194 -77.30 44.27 30.82
N SER A 195 -78.50 44.65 30.34
CA SER A 195 -79.28 45.85 30.67
C SER A 195 -78.66 47.23 30.97
N LEU A 196 -79.23 48.20 30.22
CA LEU A 196 -79.74 49.54 30.60
C LEU A 196 -78.85 50.78 30.35
N SER A 197 -79.50 51.69 29.60
CA SER A 197 -79.44 53.16 29.53
C SER A 197 -78.45 53.93 30.38
#